data_AF-A0A924F158-F1
#
_entry.id   AF-A0A924F158-F1
#
_cell.length_a   1.000
_cell.length_b   1.000
_cell.length_c   1.000
_cell.angle_alpha   90.00
_cell.angle_beta   90.00
_cell.angle_gamma   90.00
#
_symmetry.space_group_name_H-M   'P 1'
#
loop_
_entity.id
_entity.type
_entity.pdbx_description
1 polymer ?
#
loop_
_entity_poly.entity_id
_entity_poly.type
_entity_poly.pdbx_seq_one_letter_code
_entity_poly.pdbx_strand_id
1 'polypeptide(L)'
;MIRATVLYLLVAVILTVAAGWVLLLVYPGAVGQKAIVTSALVALAIQLVAFVLLQLFKTRNVMAGWGLGALLRFGGLGVYAAIARNVLGLDMNTALVSLACFLFLSMLIEPLLVNV
;
A
#
# COMPACT_ATOMS: atom_id res chain seq x y z
N MET A 1 12.06 7.83 14.62
CA MET A 1 10.90 8.17 13.75
C MET A 1 11.35 8.40 12.31
N ILE A 2 12.08 9.48 11.98
CA ILE A 2 12.49 9.78 10.59
C ILE A 2 13.24 8.61 9.94
N ARG A 3 14.26 8.05 10.62
CA ARG A 3 15.02 6.88 10.13
C ARG A 3 14.11 5.68 9.81
N ALA A 4 13.25 5.30 10.74
CA ALA A 4 12.30 4.20 10.55
C ALA A 4 11.36 4.46 9.37
N THR A 5 10.82 5.67 9.25
CA THR A 5 9.90 6.03 8.16
C THR A 5 10.58 5.97 6.80
N VAL A 6 11.83 6.45 6.69
CA VAL A 6 12.61 6.37 5.45
C VAL A 6 12.92 4.92 5.09
N LEU A 7 13.37 4.10 6.05
CA LEU A 7 13.64 2.68 5.81
C LEU A 7 12.37 1.94 5.39
N TYR A 8 11.26 2.18 6.08
CA TYR A 8 9.96 1.62 5.71
C TYR A 8 9.57 2.02 4.29
N LEU A 9 9.68 3.29 3.92
CA LEU A 9 9.34 3.75 2.59
C LEU A 9 10.21 3.07 1.52
N LEU A 10 11.51 2.92 1.77
CA LEU A 10 12.42 2.21 0.86
C LEU A 10 12.02 0.75 0.68
N VAL A 11 11.79 0.01 1.76
CA VAL A 11 11.38 -1.39 1.69
C VAL A 11 10.03 -1.52 0.99
N ALA A 12 9.09 -0.61 1.30
CA ALA A 12 7.77 -0.66 0.72
C ALA A 12 7.77 -0.30 -0.78
N VAL A 13 8.64 0.59 -1.25
CA VAL A 13 8.90 0.82 -2.68
C VAL A 13 9.45 -0.45 -3.34
N ILE A 14 10.45 -1.09 -2.73
CA ILE A 14 11.04 -2.33 -3.25
C ILE A 14 9.97 -3.43 -3.38
N LEU A 15 9.16 -3.64 -2.33
CA LEU A 15 8.08 -4.61 -2.34
C LEU A 15 7.02 -4.29 -3.39
N THR A 16 6.66 -3.02 -3.56
CA THR A 16 5.67 -2.58 -4.55
C THR A 16 6.18 -2.82 -5.96
N VAL A 17 7.45 -2.52 -6.25
CA VAL A 17 8.07 -2.77 -7.55
C VAL A 17 8.15 -4.27 -7.83
N ALA A 18 8.62 -5.06 -6.87
CA ALA A 18 8.74 -6.51 -7.00
C ALA A 18 7.37 -7.17 -7.22
N ALA A 19 6.38 -6.83 -6.41
CA ALA A 19 5.02 -7.33 -6.56
C ALA A 19 4.37 -6.85 -7.87
N GLY A 20 4.61 -5.60 -8.27
CA GLY A 20 4.13 -5.05 -9.54
C GLY A 20 4.70 -5.80 -10.75
N TRP A 21 5.97 -6.19 -10.71
CA TRP A 21 6.58 -7.04 -11.73
C TRP A 21 5.94 -8.41 -11.81
N VAL A 22 5.68 -9.06 -10.67
CA VAL A 22 4.97 -10.35 -10.65
C VAL A 22 3.56 -10.21 -11.22
N LEU A 23 2.86 -9.13 -10.87
CA LEU A 23 1.50 -8.87 -11.37
C LEU A 23 1.46 -8.61 -12.87
N LEU A 24 2.52 -8.04 -13.47
CA LEU A 24 2.60 -7.88 -14.93
C LEU A 24 2.67 -9.21 -15.68
N LEU A 25 3.10 -10.30 -15.03
CA LEU A 25 3.04 -11.65 -15.61
C LEU A 25 1.60 -12.17 -15.69
N VAL A 26 0.73 -11.71 -14.79
CA VAL A 26 -0.69 -12.12 -14.69
C VAL A 26 -1.58 -11.18 -15.52
N TYR A 27 -1.27 -9.88 -15.52
CA TYR A 27 -2.03 -8.83 -16.19
C TYR A 27 -1.16 -8.12 -17.25
N PRO A 28 -0.78 -8.80 -18.33
CA PRO A 28 0.09 -8.23 -19.35
C PRO A 28 -0.58 -7.11 -20.16
N GLY A 29 0.24 -6.26 -20.77
CA GLY A 29 -0.21 -5.21 -21.68
C GLY A 29 -0.44 -3.84 -21.02
N ALA A 30 -0.68 -2.83 -21.86
CA ALA A 30 -0.72 -1.43 -21.43
C ALA A 30 -1.86 -1.12 -20.44
N VAL A 31 -3.01 -1.79 -20.59
CA VAL A 31 -4.17 -1.61 -19.69
C VAL A 31 -3.84 -2.10 -18.28
N GLY A 32 -3.27 -3.31 -18.16
CA GLY A 32 -2.86 -3.87 -16.88
C GLY A 32 -1.75 -3.04 -16.23
N GLN A 33 -0.74 -2.65 -17.02
CA GLN A 33 0.36 -1.80 -16.53
C GLN A 33 -0.13 -0.47 -15.96
N LYS A 34 -1.07 0.22 -16.63
CA LYS A 34 -1.63 1.48 -16.12
C LYS A 34 -2.33 1.29 -14.78
N ALA A 35 -3.11 0.22 -14.62
CA ALA A 35 -3.80 -0.09 -13.37
C ALA A 35 -2.81 -0.41 -12.24
N ILE A 36 -1.77 -1.20 -12.52
CA ILE A 36 -0.72 -1.55 -11.56
C ILE A 36 0.05 -0.31 -11.10
N VAL A 37 0.51 0.53 -12.02
CA VAL A 37 1.29 1.74 -11.68
C VAL A 37 0.44 2.72 -10.88
N THR A 38 -0.83 2.91 -11.27
CA THR A 38 -1.72 3.82 -10.55
C THR A 38 -2.00 3.31 -9.13
N SER A 39 -2.22 1.99 -8.98
CA SER A 39 -2.41 1.35 -7.67
C SER A 39 -1.16 1.43 -6.81
N ALA A 40 0.03 1.30 -7.39
CA ALA A 40 1.30 1.47 -6.69
C ALA A 40 1.42 2.86 -6.07
N LEU A 41 1.14 3.92 -6.84
CA LEU A 41 1.21 5.30 -6.33
C LEU A 41 0.24 5.53 -5.16
N VAL A 42 -0.99 5.03 -5.28
CA VAL A 42 -2.00 5.11 -4.21
C VAL A 42 -1.56 4.33 -2.97
N ALA A 43 -1.01 3.13 -3.15
CA ALA A 43 -0.49 2.31 -2.07
C ALA A 43 0.64 3.00 -1.31
N LEU A 44 1.61 3.59 -2.03
CA LEU A 44 2.73 4.31 -1.43
C LEU A 44 2.27 5.48 -0.54
N ALA A 45 1.24 6.21 -0.96
CA ALA A 45 0.66 7.29 -0.16
C ALA A 45 -0.02 6.76 1.11
N ILE A 46 -0.89 5.76 0.97
CA ILE A 46 -1.63 5.17 2.11
C ILE A 46 -0.68 4.56 3.14
N GLN A 47 0.27 3.75 2.68
CA GLN A 47 1.16 3.01 3.56
C GLN A 47 2.12 3.94 4.32
N LEU A 48 2.52 5.07 3.72
CA LEU A 48 3.34 6.08 4.40
C LEU A 48 2.58 6.68 5.57
N VAL A 49 1.32 7.08 5.35
CA VAL A 49 0.45 7.61 6.41
C VAL A 49 0.20 6.54 7.47
N ALA A 50 -0.09 5.30 7.08
CA ALA A 50 -0.28 4.20 8.01
C ALA A 50 0.93 3.96 8.92
N PHE A 51 2.14 3.96 8.36
CA PHE A 51 3.35 3.76 9.15
C PHE A 51 3.69 4.96 10.04
N VAL A 52 3.38 6.19 9.61
CA VAL A 52 3.48 7.37 10.46
C VAL A 52 2.53 7.26 11.65
N LEU A 53 1.28 6.83 11.45
CA LEU A 53 0.34 6.56 12.54
C LEU A 53 0.89 5.50 13.50
N LEU A 54 1.46 4.41 12.98
CA LEU A 54 2.10 3.39 13.81
C LEU A 54 3.24 3.98 14.66
N GLN A 55 4.11 4.80 14.07
CA GLN A 55 5.21 5.45 14.79
C GLN A 55 4.74 6.42 15.88
N LEU A 56 3.62 7.13 15.66
CA LEU A 56 3.03 8.04 16.64
C LEU A 56 2.48 7.31 17.88
N PHE A 57 1.95 6.10 17.68
CA PHE A 57 1.31 5.32 18.73
C PHE A 57 2.21 4.25 19.37
N LYS A 58 3.41 4.00 18.82
CA LYS A 58 4.24 2.86 19.21
C LYS A 58 4.60 2.76 20.70
N THR A 59 4.73 3.90 21.40
CA THR A 59 5.09 3.92 22.82
C THR A 59 3.87 3.86 23.75
N ARG A 60 2.67 4.14 23.24
CA ARG A 60 1.43 4.18 24.03
C ARG A 60 0.59 2.93 23.82
N ASN A 61 0.35 2.58 22.57
CA ASN A 61 -0.44 1.43 22.18
C ASN A 61 -0.15 1.08 20.71
N VAL A 62 0.82 0.17 20.50
CA VAL A 62 1.22 -0.30 19.15
C VAL A 62 0.01 -0.85 18.39
N MET A 63 -0.87 -1.59 19.07
CA MET A 63 -2.05 -2.20 18.45
C MET A 63 -3.04 -1.16 17.94
N ALA A 64 -3.20 -0.03 18.64
CA ALA A 64 -4.03 1.07 18.17
C ALA A 64 -3.47 1.72 16.89
N GLY A 65 -2.16 1.97 16.85
CA GLY A 65 -1.49 2.50 15.64
C GLY A 65 -1.62 1.55 14.46
N TRP A 66 -1.41 0.26 14.69
CA TRP A 66 -1.54 -0.79 13.67
C TRP A 66 -2.99 -0.93 13.18
N GLY A 67 -3.96 -0.91 14.10
CA GLY A 67 -5.39 -0.95 13.79
C GLY A 67 -5.85 0.26 12.96
N LEU A 68 -5.38 1.47 13.29
CA LEU A 68 -5.64 2.67 12.47
C LEU A 68 -5.05 2.54 11.06
N GLY A 69 -3.82 2.00 10.95
CA GLY A 69 -3.21 1.68 9.66
C GLY A 69 -4.03 0.67 8.85
N ALA A 70 -4.58 -0.36 9.50
CA ALA A 70 -5.45 -1.34 8.87
C ALA A 70 -6.75 -0.69 8.36
N LEU A 71 -7.40 0.15 9.17
CA LEU A 71 -8.59 0.89 8.78
C LEU A 71 -8.33 1.80 7.58
N LEU A 72 -7.17 2.47 7.55
CA LEU A 72 -6.79 3.31 6.41
C LEU A 72 -6.62 2.49 5.12
N ARG A 73 -6.07 1.28 5.20
CA ARG A 73 -5.91 0.38 4.06
C ARG A 73 -7.25 -0.11 3.53
N PHE A 74 -8.13 -0.60 4.39
CA PHE A 74 -9.47 -1.05 3.99
C PHE A 74 -10.32 0.12 3.47
N GLY A 75 -10.27 1.27 4.14
CA GLY A 75 -10.93 2.49 3.68
C GLY A 75 -10.40 2.95 2.32
N GLY A 76 -9.08 2.97 2.15
CA GLY A 76 -8.43 3.30 0.89
C GLY A 76 -8.82 2.33 -0.24
N LEU A 77 -8.90 1.04 0.05
CA LEU A 77 -9.35 0.03 -0.92
C LEU A 77 -10.83 0.22 -1.29
N GLY A 78 -11.70 0.53 -0.33
CA GLY A 78 -13.11 0.83 -0.58
C GLY A 78 -13.31 2.10 -1.41
N VAL A 79 -12.59 3.18 -1.08
CA VAL A 79 -12.60 4.43 -1.87
C VAL A 79 -12.06 4.16 -3.28
N TYR A 80 -10.96 3.41 -3.40
CA TYR A 80 -10.38 3.07 -4.68
C TYR A 80 -11.33 2.23 -5.54
N ALA A 81 -12.07 1.28 -4.95
CA ALA A 81 -13.09 0.51 -5.66
C ALA A 81 -14.21 1.38 -6.25
N ALA A 82 -14.59 2.47 -5.56
CA ALA A 82 -15.60 3.40 -6.06
C ALA A 82 -15.11 4.24 -7.25
N ILE A 83 -13.83 4.62 -7.26
CA ILE A 83 -13.28 5.58 -8.24
C ILE A 83 -12.47 4.95 -9.38
N ALA A 84 -11.89 3.75 -9.19
CA ALA A 84 -10.89 3.18 -10.12
C ALA A 84 -11.44 3.01 -11.55
N ARG A 85 -12.65 2.46 -11.70
CA ARG A 85 -13.27 2.32 -13.02
C ARG A 85 -13.87 3.63 -13.51
N ASN A 86 -14.68 4.28 -12.67
CA ASN A 86 -15.56 5.37 -13.11
C ASN A 86 -14.82 6.70 -13.31
N VAL A 87 -13.72 6.92 -12.58
CA VAL A 87 -12.95 8.17 -12.61
C VAL A 87 -11.62 7.97 -13.35
N LEU A 88 -10.94 6.85 -13.10
CA LEU A 88 -9.58 6.62 -13.61
C LEU A 88 -9.55 5.76 -14.89
N GLY A 89 -10.68 5.17 -15.27
CA GLY A 89 -10.81 4.31 -16.46
C GLY A 89 -9.88 3.10 -16.40
N LEU A 90 -9.71 2.52 -15.20
CA LEU A 90 -8.83 1.37 -14.99
C LEU A 90 -9.61 0.06 -15.09
N ASP A 91 -8.90 -1.00 -15.48
CA ASP A 91 -9.42 -2.36 -15.33
C ASP A 91 -9.61 -2.67 -13.85
N MET A 92 -10.85 -2.95 -13.45
CA MET A 92 -11.22 -3.06 -12.04
C MET A 92 -10.52 -4.23 -11.35
N ASN A 93 -10.42 -5.37 -12.04
CA ASN A 93 -9.80 -6.56 -11.47
C ASN A 93 -8.32 -6.30 -11.18
N THR A 94 -7.58 -5.83 -12.20
CA THR A 94 -6.16 -5.52 -12.06
C THR A 94 -5.91 -4.44 -11.00
N ALA A 95 -6.73 -3.39 -10.98
CA ALA A 95 -6.59 -2.28 -10.05
C ALA A 95 -6.78 -2.70 -8.58
N LEU A 96 -7.85 -3.45 -8.28
CA LEU A 96 -8.13 -3.88 -6.91
C LEU A 96 -7.13 -4.92 -6.41
N VAL A 97 -6.78 -5.90 -7.25
CA VAL A 97 -5.81 -6.95 -6.89
C VAL A 97 -4.44 -6.34 -6.64
N SER A 98 -3.98 -5.43 -7.51
CA SER A 98 -2.69 -4.78 -7.33
C SER A 98 -2.64 -3.88 -6.10
N LEU A 99 -3.67 -3.03 -5.88
CA LEU A 99 -3.72 -2.19 -4.69
C LEU A 99 -3.74 -3.03 -3.41
N ALA A 100 -4.60 -4.05 -3.33
CA ALA A 100 -4.67 -4.93 -2.17
C ALA A 100 -3.31 -5.57 -1.88
N CYS A 101 -2.67 -6.14 -2.91
CA CYS A 101 -1.36 -6.75 -2.81
C CYS A 101 -0.33 -5.79 -2.18
N PHE A 102 -0.23 -4.56 -2.70
CA PHE A 102 0.74 -3.58 -2.20
C PHE A 102 0.45 -3.13 -0.76
N LEU A 103 -0.82 -2.87 -0.44
CA LEU A 103 -1.21 -2.41 0.89
C LEU A 103 -0.94 -3.45 1.97
N PHE A 104 -1.19 -4.73 1.70
CA PHE A 104 -1.03 -5.79 2.69
C PHE A 104 0.40 -6.33 2.74
N LEU A 105 1.14 -6.37 1.63
CA LEU A 105 2.56 -6.72 1.65
C LEU A 105 3.37 -5.72 2.49
N SER A 106 3.11 -4.42 2.34
CA SER A 106 3.77 -3.39 3.16
C SER A 106 3.36 -3.45 4.63
N MET A 107 2.16 -3.94 4.94
CA MET A 107 1.69 -4.12 6.32
C MET A 107 2.50 -5.20 7.06
N LEU A 108 2.91 -6.27 6.37
CA LEU A 108 3.66 -7.37 6.96
C LEU A 108 5.06 -6.96 7.45
N ILE A 109 5.67 -5.94 6.85
CA ILE A 109 6.99 -5.45 7.26
C ILE A 109 6.95 -4.44 8.41
N GLU A 110 5.77 -3.88 8.73
CA GLU A 110 5.66 -2.83 9.75
C GLU A 110 6.18 -3.25 11.14
N PRO A 111 5.88 -4.48 11.66
CA PRO A 111 6.39 -4.90 12.96
C PRO A 111 7.92 -5.02 13.02
N LEU A 112 8.57 -5.29 11.87
CA LEU A 112 10.02 -5.40 11.77
C LEU A 112 10.70 -4.02 11.83
N LEU A 113 10.00 -2.97 11.41
CA LEU A 113 10.58 -1.63 11.23
C LEU A 113 10.11 -0.60 12.26
N VAL A 114 9.08 -0.92 13.06
CA VAL A 114 8.52 0.02 14.04
C VAL A 114 9.53 0.49 15.10
N ASN A 115 10.48 -0.38 15.46
CA ASN A 115 11.46 -0.15 16.53
C ASN A 115 12.87 0.23 16.06
N VAL A 116 13.07 0.38 14.75
CA VAL A 116 14.33 0.86 14.16
C VAL A 116 14.51 2.38 14.37
#